data_AF-A0A285F6S6-F1
#
_entry.id   AF-A0A285F6S6-F1
#
_cell.length_a   1.000
_cell.length_b   1.000
_cell.length_c   1.000
_cell.angle_alpha   90.00
_cell.angle_beta   90.00
_cell.angle_gamma   90.00
#
_symmetry.space_group_name_H-M   'P 1'
#
loop_
_entity.id
_entity.type
_entity.pdbx_description
1 polymer ?
#
loop_
_entity_poly.entity_id
_entity_poly.type
_entity_poly.pdbx_seq_one_letter_code
_entity_poly.pdbx_strand_id
1 'polypeptide(L)'
;MKFDENKIGPHLINIITSGLYDGNLNCVREYVQNSVDAKAKNINVSFENGMNLVIEDDGTGMDLNELENALNVGISNKNEFNVGWRGIGIWSGVSVCEKIVIITKKKNSGKYRIEIDNNKIRKEINNTNSILKILENSTTDISKLSLGRDDSYLDGQFTIIRLERILRPQKDIFESENIKEYLQKVTPASFNPNEFTLGSKIENYLQQKGVAFPKVNIKLEDETIYRPPYTTEPFFEKVITKDFIVGDKLVAVGWILSSQANKGLKSPNKGIFFKKKGFTIGNENLVKNLYEGSYNEWQFGEIHVISNEIVENAARNQFELNSGLVDKLYEQVSEFIGSLDSLNRYQSSKVPSSNISNAQKYLNEGNIKSAEHEINKAHEKVTRVKNYPKDPDLGPLKKNIEKKIQTDTDTLKQLKEQIQKSKASPSKNKIKKDRLNATIDSLPDDIKKSIKRANSKGRLIPEISITDPIREMLAERVGHDDEIKELTQEAYGWKDVRINKGNRILTLGDKGNDARDARLGLLIYTFHDIIVNPTKHEKKGFEWFNSCSEEEKLDVMNEIYSTLGLMHRLIKNSKEFKSKKDHKK
;
A
#
# COMPACT_ATOMS: atom_id res chain seq x y z
N MET A 1 11.92 -59.26 18.04
CA MET A 1 12.94 -58.19 17.90
C MET A 1 12.70 -57.19 19.02
N LYS A 2 13.73 -56.82 19.78
CA LYS A 2 13.65 -55.70 20.76
C LYS A 2 14.27 -54.47 20.10
N PHE A 3 13.61 -53.32 20.20
CA PHE A 3 14.18 -52.04 19.80
C PHE A 3 15.12 -51.54 20.89
N ASP A 4 16.27 -51.00 20.50
CA ASP A 4 17.21 -50.32 21.39
C ASP A 4 17.56 -48.93 20.82
N GLU A 5 18.24 -48.12 21.63
CA GLU A 5 18.61 -46.74 21.29
C GLU A 5 19.45 -46.61 20.00
N ASN A 6 20.19 -47.64 19.62
CA ASN A 6 21.03 -47.65 18.42
C ASN A 6 20.20 -47.92 17.14
N LYS A 7 18.91 -48.24 17.28
CA LYS A 7 17.95 -48.34 16.17
C LYS A 7 17.27 -47.02 15.84
N ILE A 8 17.49 -45.96 16.63
CA ILE A 8 16.99 -44.60 16.37
C ILE A 8 18.14 -43.74 15.88
N GLY A 9 18.06 -43.31 14.61
CA GLY A 9 19.11 -42.51 13.99
C GLY A 9 19.15 -41.06 14.51
N PRO A 10 20.34 -40.43 14.54
CA PRO A 10 20.52 -39.06 15.04
C PRO A 10 19.79 -38.00 14.18
N HIS A 11 19.45 -38.31 12.94
CA HIS A 11 18.68 -37.43 12.04
C HIS A 11 17.28 -37.10 12.56
N LEU A 12 16.74 -37.87 13.52
CA LEU A 12 15.46 -37.54 14.15
C LEU A 12 15.48 -36.14 14.79
N ILE A 13 16.62 -35.70 15.35
CA ILE A 13 16.79 -34.33 15.89
C ILE A 13 16.56 -33.29 14.79
N ASN A 14 17.14 -33.48 13.59
CA ASN A 14 16.93 -32.56 12.49
C ASN A 14 15.46 -32.52 12.07
N ILE A 15 14.79 -33.67 11.99
CA ILE A 15 13.38 -33.73 11.62
C ILE A 15 12.53 -32.90 12.61
N ILE A 16 12.74 -33.07 13.91
CA ILE A 16 11.94 -32.37 14.93
C ILE A 16 12.33 -30.91 15.18
N THR A 17 13.49 -30.47 14.68
CA THR A 17 14.00 -29.09 14.91
C THR A 17 14.00 -28.22 13.67
N SER A 18 14.45 -28.72 12.51
CA SER A 18 14.46 -27.99 11.24
C SER A 18 13.38 -28.47 10.28
N GLY A 19 13.02 -29.76 10.31
CA GLY A 19 12.03 -30.35 9.40
C GLY A 19 10.56 -30.05 9.74
N LEU A 20 10.25 -29.74 11.00
CA LEU A 20 8.87 -29.48 11.44
C LEU A 20 8.41 -28.04 11.25
N TYR A 21 9.32 -27.09 11.12
CA TYR A 21 9.00 -25.67 11.17
C TYR A 21 9.25 -25.00 9.83
N ASP A 22 8.18 -24.83 9.04
CA ASP A 22 8.17 -23.96 7.86
C ASP A 22 8.28 -22.50 8.33
N GLY A 23 9.51 -21.99 8.40
CA GLY A 23 9.80 -20.62 8.83
C GLY A 23 10.51 -20.55 10.17
N ASN A 24 11.60 -19.79 10.20
CA ASN A 24 12.58 -19.83 11.30
C ASN A 24 12.11 -19.09 12.56
N LEU A 25 11.06 -18.25 12.48
CA LEU A 25 10.48 -17.57 13.65
C LEU A 25 9.50 -18.44 14.46
N ASN A 26 9.16 -19.65 13.97
CA ASN A 26 8.31 -20.57 14.73
C ASN A 26 8.88 -20.87 16.12
N CYS A 27 10.20 -20.94 16.29
CA CYS A 27 10.80 -21.14 17.60
C CYS A 27 10.45 -20.02 18.59
N VAL A 28 10.40 -18.75 18.15
CA VAL A 28 9.97 -17.62 18.98
C VAL A 28 8.53 -17.81 19.45
N ARG A 29 7.63 -18.28 18.55
CA ARG A 29 6.26 -18.65 18.92
C ARG A 29 6.25 -19.77 19.97
N GLU A 30 7.07 -20.82 19.81
CA GLU A 30 7.14 -21.93 20.77
C GLU A 30 7.59 -21.46 22.16
N TYR A 31 8.59 -20.57 22.24
CA TYR A 31 9.03 -20.02 23.52
C TYR A 31 7.97 -19.13 24.16
N VAL A 32 7.31 -18.26 23.39
CA VAL A 32 6.17 -17.46 23.88
C VAL A 32 5.04 -18.38 24.36
N GLN A 33 4.75 -19.47 23.67
CA GLN A 33 3.77 -20.48 24.10
C GLN A 33 4.16 -21.11 25.44
N ASN A 34 5.44 -21.43 25.64
CA ASN A 34 5.92 -21.96 26.91
C ASN A 34 5.74 -20.97 28.05
N SER A 35 6.02 -19.69 27.83
CA SER A 35 5.76 -18.62 28.80
C SER A 35 4.26 -18.50 29.12
N VAL A 36 3.40 -18.59 28.09
CA VAL A 36 1.95 -18.61 28.26
C VAL A 36 1.48 -19.81 29.09
N ASP A 37 1.99 -21.01 28.81
CA ASP A 37 1.71 -22.23 29.59
C ASP A 37 2.20 -22.10 31.05
N ALA A 38 3.30 -21.39 31.26
CA ALA A 38 3.84 -21.04 32.59
C ALA A 38 3.05 -19.91 33.28
N LYS A 39 1.90 -19.49 32.72
CA LYS A 39 1.02 -18.45 33.24
C LYS A 39 1.69 -17.08 33.37
N ALA A 40 2.68 -16.80 32.52
CA ALA A 40 3.29 -15.48 32.43
C ALA A 40 2.24 -14.41 32.07
N LYS A 41 2.36 -13.25 32.70
CA LYS A 41 1.58 -12.06 32.39
C LYS A 41 2.36 -11.13 31.47
N ASN A 42 3.68 -11.09 31.63
CA ASN A 42 4.59 -10.26 30.86
C ASN A 42 5.64 -11.15 30.19
N ILE A 43 5.81 -10.95 28.89
CA ILE A 43 6.86 -11.58 28.09
C ILE A 43 7.62 -10.46 27.40
N ASN A 44 8.93 -10.38 27.63
CA ASN A 44 9.83 -9.45 26.98
C ASN A 44 10.68 -10.20 25.95
N VAL A 45 10.71 -9.69 24.73
CA VAL A 45 11.58 -10.15 23.65
C VAL A 45 12.55 -9.02 23.33
N SER A 46 13.85 -9.29 23.26
CA SER A 46 14.84 -8.25 22.97
C SER A 46 16.12 -8.83 22.36
N PHE A 47 16.90 -7.98 21.71
CA PHE A 47 18.22 -8.32 21.23
C PHE A 47 19.30 -7.77 22.16
N GLU A 48 20.12 -8.67 22.70
CA GLU A 48 21.37 -8.29 23.34
C GLU A 48 22.50 -8.23 22.31
N ASN A 49 23.23 -7.11 22.30
CA ASN A 49 24.39 -6.86 21.44
C ASN A 49 24.09 -7.07 19.92
N GLY A 50 22.82 -6.95 19.52
CA GLY A 50 22.37 -7.12 18.13
C GLY A 50 22.52 -8.54 17.55
N MET A 51 22.82 -9.55 18.37
CA MET A 51 23.10 -10.92 17.88
C MET A 51 22.46 -12.03 18.71
N ASN A 52 22.04 -11.73 19.93
CA ASN A 52 21.44 -12.70 20.84
C ASN A 52 19.98 -12.33 21.05
N LEU A 53 19.06 -13.20 20.65
CA LEU A 53 17.63 -13.00 20.96
C LEU A 53 17.36 -13.51 22.38
N VAL A 54 16.78 -12.67 23.22
CA VAL A 54 16.41 -12.99 24.60
C VAL A 54 14.89 -12.95 24.70
N ILE A 55 14.31 -14.01 25.26
CA ILE A 55 12.88 -14.12 25.58
C ILE A 55 12.79 -14.36 27.07
N GLU A 56 12.27 -13.39 27.80
CA GLU A 56 12.13 -13.39 29.25
C GLU A 56 10.65 -13.32 29.63
N ASP A 57 10.23 -14.14 30.58
CA ASP A 57 8.86 -14.14 31.10
C ASP A 57 8.80 -14.10 32.62
N ASP A 58 7.69 -13.61 33.17
CA ASP A 58 7.38 -13.60 34.61
C ASP A 58 6.50 -14.80 35.05
N GLY A 59 6.56 -15.91 34.30
CA GLY A 59 5.81 -17.13 34.58
C GLY A 59 6.31 -17.84 35.84
N THR A 60 5.76 -19.03 36.09
CA THR A 60 6.06 -19.79 37.33
C THR A 60 7.52 -20.19 37.52
N GLY A 61 8.33 -20.12 36.45
CA GLY A 61 9.67 -20.69 36.40
C GLY A 61 9.66 -22.21 36.54
N MET A 62 10.85 -22.80 36.65
CA MET A 62 11.07 -24.24 36.84
C MET A 62 12.02 -24.49 38.02
N ASP A 63 11.76 -25.54 38.78
CA ASP A 63 12.77 -26.15 39.66
C ASP A 63 13.69 -27.10 38.89
N LEU A 64 14.64 -27.76 39.59
CA LEU A 64 15.61 -28.65 38.97
C LEU A 64 14.93 -29.79 38.19
N ASN A 65 13.97 -30.47 38.81
CA ASN A 65 13.29 -31.61 38.21
C ASN A 65 12.41 -31.17 37.03
N GLU A 66 11.75 -30.02 37.14
CA GLU A 66 10.98 -29.46 36.03
C GLU A 66 11.85 -29.05 34.85
N LEU A 67 13.04 -28.48 35.11
CA LEU A 67 14.01 -28.14 34.06
C LEU A 67 14.54 -29.40 33.35
N GLU A 68 14.87 -30.45 34.10
CA GLU A 68 15.24 -31.76 33.53
C GLU A 68 14.11 -32.31 32.65
N ASN A 69 12.88 -32.27 33.15
CA ASN A 69 11.72 -32.74 32.39
C ASN A 69 11.44 -31.90 31.14
N ALA A 70 11.73 -30.59 31.17
CA ALA A 70 11.55 -29.70 30.04
C ALA A 70 12.53 -30.01 28.89
N LEU A 71 13.69 -30.60 29.19
CA LEU A 71 14.69 -31.01 28.19
C LEU A 71 14.36 -32.35 27.53
N ASN A 72 13.39 -33.11 28.05
CA ASN A 72 12.94 -34.35 27.41
C ASN A 72 12.51 -34.10 25.96
N VAL A 73 12.79 -35.07 25.09
CA VAL A 73 12.46 -34.99 23.67
C VAL A 73 11.24 -35.84 23.36
N GLY A 74 10.14 -35.22 22.95
CA GLY A 74 8.91 -35.91 22.58
C GLY A 74 8.13 -36.53 23.75
N ILE A 75 8.54 -36.23 24.99
CA ILE A 75 7.83 -36.64 26.21
C ILE A 75 7.33 -35.35 26.88
N SER A 76 6.03 -35.27 27.13
CA SER A 76 5.44 -34.15 27.86
C SER A 76 4.53 -34.64 28.95
N ASN A 77 4.70 -34.08 30.16
CA ASN A 77 3.77 -34.28 31.28
C ASN A 77 2.59 -33.29 31.23
N LYS A 78 2.55 -32.41 30.22
CA LYS A 78 1.47 -31.46 29.99
C LYS A 78 0.28 -32.18 29.37
N ASN A 79 -0.93 -31.76 29.74
CA ASN A 79 -2.16 -32.34 29.21
C ASN A 79 -2.64 -31.58 27.96
N GLU A 80 -3.70 -32.09 27.33
CA GLU A 80 -4.32 -31.47 26.15
C GLU A 80 -4.85 -30.04 26.39
N PHE A 81 -4.91 -29.56 27.64
CA PHE A 81 -5.30 -28.19 27.96
C PHE A 81 -4.14 -27.20 27.83
N ASN A 82 -2.89 -27.64 27.87
CA ASN A 82 -1.72 -26.80 27.59
C ASN A 82 -1.54 -26.52 26.09
N VAL A 83 -0.97 -25.36 25.75
CA VAL A 83 -0.68 -24.98 24.36
C VAL A 83 0.46 -25.82 23.80
N GLY A 84 1.51 -26.08 24.59
CA GLY A 84 2.67 -26.89 24.22
C GLY A 84 2.69 -28.27 24.87
N TRP A 85 1.99 -29.26 24.30
CA TRP A 85 1.87 -30.60 24.89
C TRP A 85 2.75 -31.68 24.22
N ARG A 86 3.50 -31.34 23.15
CA ARG A 86 4.29 -32.33 22.37
C ARG A 86 5.72 -32.58 22.85
N GLY A 87 6.24 -31.76 23.77
CA GLY A 87 7.58 -31.97 24.36
C GLY A 87 8.77 -31.77 23.40
N ILE A 88 8.63 -30.92 22.38
CA ILE A 88 9.72 -30.60 21.43
C ILE A 88 10.05 -29.10 21.36
N GLY A 89 9.27 -28.24 22.02
CA GLY A 89 9.34 -26.78 21.84
C GLY A 89 10.68 -26.15 22.24
N ILE A 90 11.35 -26.66 23.28
CA ILE A 90 12.68 -26.16 23.70
C ILE A 90 13.73 -26.39 22.62
N TRP A 91 13.61 -27.46 21.85
CA TRP A 91 14.56 -27.82 20.81
C TRP A 91 14.33 -27.06 19.49
N SER A 92 13.23 -26.31 19.37
CA SER A 92 12.91 -25.52 18.17
C SER A 92 13.98 -24.46 17.83
N GLY A 93 14.77 -24.02 18.80
CA GLY A 93 15.88 -23.08 18.59
C GLY A 93 17.14 -23.66 17.94
N VAL A 94 17.27 -24.99 17.87
CA VAL A 94 18.51 -25.66 17.43
C VAL A 94 18.92 -25.25 16.01
N SER A 95 17.95 -25.02 15.14
CA SER A 95 18.16 -24.67 13.74
C SER A 95 18.51 -23.19 13.51
N VAL A 96 18.36 -22.32 14.52
CA VAL A 96 18.43 -20.86 14.34
C VAL A 96 19.62 -20.17 15.00
N CYS A 97 20.23 -20.76 16.03
CA CYS A 97 21.34 -20.14 16.77
C CYS A 97 22.52 -21.10 17.01
N GLU A 98 23.66 -20.54 17.44
CA GLU A 98 24.82 -21.33 17.84
C GLU A 98 24.63 -22.02 19.19
N LYS A 99 23.94 -21.38 20.14
CA LYS A 99 23.71 -21.91 21.48
C LYS A 99 22.34 -21.48 22.02
N ILE A 100 21.68 -22.35 22.77
CA ILE A 100 20.51 -22.01 23.59
C ILE A 100 20.96 -21.96 25.05
N VAL A 101 20.62 -20.90 25.77
CA VAL A 101 20.84 -20.80 27.22
C VAL A 101 19.49 -20.63 27.89
N ILE A 102 19.20 -21.50 28.85
CA ILE A 102 17.98 -21.46 29.65
C ILE A 102 18.38 -21.05 31.05
N ILE A 103 17.76 -19.98 31.57
CA ILE A 103 17.90 -19.55 32.96
C ILE A 103 16.49 -19.51 33.55
N THR A 104 16.28 -20.12 34.71
CA THR A 104 14.95 -20.19 35.30
C THR A 104 15.01 -20.11 36.82
N LYS A 105 13.97 -19.55 37.40
CA LYS A 105 13.83 -19.43 38.85
C LYS A 105 12.37 -19.61 39.23
N LYS A 106 12.10 -20.60 40.09
CA LYS A 106 10.80 -20.87 40.67
C LYS A 106 10.74 -20.42 42.13
N LYS A 107 9.54 -20.09 42.61
CA LYS A 107 9.32 -19.76 44.02
C LYS A 107 9.72 -20.93 44.91
N ASN A 108 10.44 -20.65 46.00
CA ASN A 108 10.96 -21.66 46.92
C ASN A 108 11.94 -22.64 46.24
N SER A 109 12.65 -22.22 45.19
CA SER A 109 13.65 -23.03 44.50
C SER A 109 14.92 -22.24 44.19
N GLY A 110 15.96 -22.94 43.74
CA GLY A 110 17.19 -22.32 43.26
C GLY A 110 16.98 -21.58 41.93
N LYS A 111 17.96 -20.75 41.57
CA LYS A 111 18.11 -20.22 40.21
C LYS A 111 18.98 -21.21 39.43
N TYR A 112 18.48 -21.73 38.31
CA TYR A 112 19.16 -22.76 37.54
C TYR A 112 19.51 -22.26 36.15
N ARG A 113 20.58 -22.81 35.60
CA ARG A 113 21.06 -22.51 34.25
C ARG A 113 21.60 -23.75 33.55
N ILE A 114 21.23 -23.89 32.29
CA ILE A 114 21.75 -24.92 31.38
C ILE A 114 22.02 -24.33 30.00
N GLU A 115 23.01 -24.86 29.31
CA GLU A 115 23.35 -24.50 27.93
C GLU A 115 23.24 -25.71 26.99
N ILE A 116 22.80 -25.45 25.77
CA ILE A 116 22.75 -26.40 24.66
C ILE A 116 23.60 -25.84 23.52
N ASP A 117 24.68 -26.54 23.17
CA ASP A 117 25.59 -26.21 22.06
C ASP A 117 25.06 -26.80 20.75
N ASN A 118 24.36 -25.97 19.98
CA ASN A 118 23.77 -26.39 18.72
C ASN A 118 24.83 -26.62 17.62
N ASN A 119 26.03 -26.05 17.74
CA ASN A 119 27.13 -26.34 16.82
C ASN A 119 27.59 -27.80 16.99
N LYS A 120 27.66 -28.31 18.22
CA LYS A 120 27.95 -29.73 18.47
C LYS A 120 26.85 -30.63 17.91
N ILE A 121 25.58 -30.31 18.17
CA ILE A 121 24.44 -31.06 17.60
C ILE A 121 24.58 -31.17 16.08
N ARG A 122 24.75 -30.03 15.39
CA ARG A 122 24.90 -30.00 13.92
C ARG A 122 26.10 -30.80 13.41
N LYS A 123 27.23 -30.79 14.13
CA LYS A 123 28.43 -31.55 13.75
C LYS A 123 28.26 -33.05 13.96
N GLU A 124 27.64 -33.46 15.06
CA GLU A 124 27.54 -34.88 15.45
C GLU A 124 26.41 -35.63 14.74
N ILE A 125 25.41 -34.92 14.18
CA ILE A 125 24.30 -35.54 13.45
C ILE A 125 24.73 -36.39 12.24
N ASN A 126 25.87 -36.06 11.62
CA ASN A 126 26.42 -36.81 10.49
C ASN A 126 27.30 -38.00 10.92
N ASN A 127 27.49 -38.19 12.22
CA ASN A 127 28.26 -39.32 12.77
C ASN A 127 27.33 -40.49 13.11
N THR A 128 27.91 -41.66 13.38
CA THR A 128 27.17 -42.87 13.80
C THR A 128 26.80 -42.88 15.29
N ASN A 129 26.82 -41.73 15.96
CA ASN A 129 26.47 -41.63 17.38
C ASN A 129 24.95 -41.80 17.57
N SER A 130 24.55 -42.39 18.70
CA SER A 130 23.15 -42.43 19.11
C SER A 130 22.65 -41.02 19.45
N ILE A 131 21.35 -40.81 19.33
CA ILE A 131 20.70 -39.52 19.64
C ILE A 131 21.02 -39.05 21.08
N LEU A 132 21.02 -39.98 22.03
CA LEU A 132 21.28 -39.71 23.45
C LEU A 132 22.68 -39.16 23.66
N LYS A 133 23.69 -39.80 23.05
CA LYS A 133 25.08 -39.35 23.15
C LYS A 133 25.30 -37.96 22.56
N ILE A 134 24.61 -37.63 21.47
CA ILE A 134 24.68 -36.29 20.88
C ILE A 134 24.11 -35.25 21.84
N LEU A 135 22.93 -35.52 22.41
CA LEU A 135 22.28 -34.61 23.36
C LEU A 135 23.14 -34.43 24.62
N GLU A 136 23.67 -35.51 25.17
CA GLU A 136 24.59 -35.50 26.33
C GLU A 136 25.86 -34.67 26.04
N ASN A 137 26.53 -34.89 24.91
CA ASN A 137 27.75 -34.13 24.55
C ASN A 137 27.50 -32.64 24.29
N SER A 138 26.28 -32.31 23.84
CA SER A 138 25.87 -30.97 23.45
C SER A 138 25.25 -30.15 24.58
N THR A 139 24.85 -30.80 25.68
CA THR A 139 24.15 -30.14 26.80
C THR A 139 25.06 -30.10 28.02
N THR A 140 25.12 -28.95 28.70
CA THR A 140 25.90 -28.86 29.96
C THR A 140 25.13 -29.49 31.12
N ASP A 141 25.82 -29.81 32.21
CA ASP A 141 25.16 -30.06 33.49
C ASP A 141 24.31 -28.84 33.91
N ILE A 142 23.24 -29.10 34.65
CA ILE A 142 22.42 -28.04 35.24
C ILE A 142 23.22 -27.40 36.38
N SER A 143 23.55 -26.12 36.21
CA SER A 143 24.25 -25.32 37.21
C SER A 143 23.28 -24.53 38.07
N LYS A 144 23.52 -24.50 39.38
CA LYS A 144 22.80 -23.61 40.31
C LYS A 144 23.54 -22.28 40.38
N LEU A 145 22.88 -21.19 40.00
CA LEU A 145 23.42 -19.84 40.08
C LEU A 145 23.15 -19.22 41.45
N SER A 146 23.96 -18.22 41.81
CA SER A 146 23.63 -17.31 42.91
C SER A 146 22.38 -16.49 42.57
N LEU A 147 21.58 -16.18 43.59
CA LEU A 147 20.48 -15.23 43.47
C LEU A 147 21.07 -13.84 43.21
N GLY A 148 20.51 -13.11 42.25
CA GLY A 148 20.88 -11.71 41.99
C GLY A 148 20.46 -10.78 43.14
N ARG A 149 20.85 -9.50 43.06
CA ARG A 149 20.48 -8.49 44.07
C ARG A 149 18.97 -8.29 44.22
N ASP A 150 18.23 -8.46 43.13
CA ASP A 150 16.76 -8.31 43.08
C ASP A 150 16.02 -9.66 43.11
N ASP A 151 16.75 -10.78 43.16
CA ASP A 151 16.18 -12.11 43.28
C ASP A 151 16.15 -12.53 44.75
N SER A 152 15.06 -13.13 45.22
CA SER A 152 15.02 -13.78 46.53
C SER A 152 14.60 -15.24 46.39
N TYR A 153 14.85 -16.07 47.41
CA TYR A 153 14.36 -17.45 47.39
C TYR A 153 12.81 -17.49 47.41
N LEU A 154 12.20 -16.55 48.13
CA LEU A 154 10.76 -16.46 48.37
C LEU A 154 10.01 -15.72 47.25
N ASP A 155 10.68 -14.85 46.49
CA ASP A 155 10.08 -13.94 45.49
C ASP A 155 10.89 -13.87 44.18
N GLY A 156 10.23 -13.47 43.09
CA GLY A 156 10.75 -13.56 41.73
C GLY A 156 10.45 -14.93 41.13
N GLN A 157 9.84 -14.98 39.95
CA GLN A 157 9.63 -16.21 39.19
C GLN A 157 9.79 -15.81 37.74
N PHE A 158 10.60 -16.55 37.00
CA PHE A 158 10.86 -16.23 35.61
C PHE A 158 11.50 -17.40 34.87
N THR A 159 11.42 -17.34 33.55
CA THR A 159 12.28 -18.08 32.65
C THR A 159 12.85 -17.14 31.60
N ILE A 160 14.14 -17.29 31.30
CA ILE A 160 14.86 -16.58 30.27
C ILE A 160 15.41 -17.62 29.30
N ILE A 161 15.03 -17.50 28.03
CA ILE A 161 15.59 -18.25 26.92
C ILE A 161 16.47 -17.29 26.10
N ARG A 162 17.75 -17.61 25.96
CA ARG A 162 18.68 -16.86 25.12
C ARG A 162 19.05 -17.72 23.92
N LEU A 163 18.76 -17.23 22.72
CA LEU A 163 19.27 -17.77 21.47
C LEU A 163 20.55 -17.01 21.13
N GLU A 164 21.68 -17.54 21.59
CA GLU A 164 22.97 -16.87 21.44
C GLU A 164 23.54 -17.09 20.04
N ARG A 165 23.94 -15.96 19.42
CA ARG A 165 24.49 -15.87 18.07
C ARG A 165 23.55 -16.50 17.05
N ILE A 166 22.51 -15.76 16.66
CA ILE A 166 21.65 -16.14 15.54
C ILE A 166 22.52 -16.41 14.31
N LEU A 167 22.26 -17.54 13.65
CA LEU A 167 23.07 -18.01 12.53
C LEU A 167 23.00 -17.02 11.36
N ARG A 168 24.12 -16.90 10.62
CA ARG A 168 24.21 -15.97 9.49
C ARG A 168 23.06 -16.10 8.47
N PRO A 169 22.62 -17.31 8.05
CA PRO A 169 21.50 -17.45 7.12
C PRO A 169 20.13 -17.02 7.67
N GLN A 170 20.04 -16.78 8.99
CA GLN A 170 18.81 -16.47 9.71
C GLN A 170 18.70 -14.99 10.07
N LYS A 171 19.78 -14.21 9.91
CA LYS A 171 19.84 -12.82 10.38
C LYS A 171 18.71 -11.96 9.83
N ASP A 172 18.50 -11.98 8.52
CA ASP A 172 17.47 -11.16 7.85
C ASP A 172 16.05 -11.54 8.31
N ILE A 173 15.83 -12.78 8.73
CA ILE A 173 14.54 -13.25 9.25
C ILE A 173 14.37 -12.85 10.73
N PHE A 174 15.45 -12.88 11.50
CA PHE A 174 15.52 -12.46 12.90
C PHE A 174 15.87 -10.98 13.03
N GLU A 175 15.14 -10.14 12.31
CA GLU A 175 15.13 -8.70 12.52
C GLU A 175 13.95 -8.31 13.41
N SER A 176 14.08 -7.23 14.19
CA SER A 176 13.04 -6.78 15.12
C SER A 176 11.69 -6.58 14.42
N GLU A 177 11.67 -5.98 13.22
CA GLU A 177 10.41 -5.77 12.48
C GLU A 177 9.75 -7.10 12.06
N ASN A 178 10.55 -8.06 11.59
CA ASN A 178 10.02 -9.38 11.20
C ASN A 178 9.49 -10.17 12.40
N ILE A 179 10.19 -10.11 13.54
CA ILE A 179 9.72 -10.72 14.80
C ILE A 179 8.43 -10.04 15.27
N LYS A 180 8.37 -8.71 15.22
CA LYS A 180 7.18 -7.92 15.56
C LYS A 180 6.00 -8.35 14.71
N GLU A 181 6.11 -8.25 13.38
CA GLU A 181 5.04 -8.63 12.46
C GLU A 181 4.58 -10.08 12.66
N TYR A 182 5.52 -10.98 12.93
CA TYR A 182 5.23 -12.38 13.17
C TYR A 182 4.44 -12.58 14.49
N LEU A 183 4.94 -12.06 15.60
CA LEU A 183 4.31 -12.20 16.91
C LEU A 183 2.93 -11.55 16.96
N GLN A 184 2.74 -10.39 16.32
CA GLN A 184 1.44 -9.72 16.18
C GLN A 184 0.38 -10.64 15.57
N LYS A 185 0.79 -11.48 14.61
CA LYS A 185 -0.13 -12.40 13.90
C LYS A 185 -0.37 -13.68 14.67
N VAL A 186 0.66 -14.28 15.27
CA VAL A 186 0.58 -15.67 15.75
C VAL A 186 0.25 -15.83 17.23
N THR A 187 0.48 -14.81 18.05
CA THR A 187 0.35 -14.90 19.52
C THR A 187 -0.99 -14.37 20.04
N PRO A 188 -1.38 -14.71 21.29
CA PRO A 188 -2.55 -14.13 21.97
C PRO A 188 -2.29 -12.69 22.47
N ALA A 189 -1.67 -11.84 21.65
CA ALA A 189 -1.46 -10.44 21.98
C ALA A 189 -2.81 -9.69 22.12
N SER A 190 -2.82 -8.62 22.90
CA SER A 190 -4.03 -7.80 23.10
C SER A 190 -4.33 -6.93 21.87
N PHE A 191 -5.58 -6.51 21.71
CA PHE A 191 -5.88 -5.42 20.77
C PHE A 191 -5.34 -4.09 21.29
N ASN A 192 -5.04 -3.14 20.40
CA ASN A 192 -4.70 -1.78 20.81
C ASN A 192 -5.97 -1.05 21.29
N PRO A 193 -6.11 -0.76 22.60
CA PRO A 193 -7.35 -0.19 23.14
C PRO A 193 -7.59 1.26 22.70
N ASN A 194 -6.54 1.97 22.26
CA ASN A 194 -6.62 3.37 21.88
C ASN A 194 -7.03 3.55 20.41
N GLU A 195 -6.69 2.60 19.54
CA GLU A 195 -6.90 2.70 18.09
C GLU A 195 -8.02 1.78 17.56
N PHE A 196 -8.29 0.67 18.26
CA PHE A 196 -9.30 -0.31 17.88
C PHE A 196 -10.43 -0.42 18.92
N THR A 197 -11.53 0.30 18.66
CA THR A 197 -12.63 0.47 19.62
C THR A 197 -13.54 -0.74 19.74
N LEU A 198 -13.52 -1.66 18.77
CA LEU A 198 -14.34 -2.87 18.75
C LEU A 198 -13.72 -4.03 19.54
N GLY A 199 -12.47 -3.91 20.02
CA GLY A 199 -11.73 -4.98 20.69
C GLY A 199 -12.45 -5.54 21.91
N SER A 200 -12.95 -4.67 22.79
CA SER A 200 -13.67 -5.08 24.01
C SER A 200 -14.96 -5.87 23.70
N LYS A 201 -15.69 -5.50 22.65
CA LYS A 201 -16.89 -6.19 22.20
C LYS A 201 -16.58 -7.60 21.68
N ILE A 202 -15.49 -7.74 20.92
CA ILE A 202 -15.01 -9.03 20.41
C ILE A 202 -14.57 -9.92 21.58
N GLU A 203 -13.79 -9.39 22.52
CA GLU A 203 -13.35 -10.15 23.69
C GLU A 203 -14.51 -10.63 24.55
N ASN A 204 -15.51 -9.77 24.80
CA ASN A 204 -16.71 -10.15 25.54
C ASN A 204 -17.51 -11.25 24.84
N TYR A 205 -17.64 -11.18 23.51
CA TYR A 205 -18.28 -12.23 22.71
C TYR A 205 -17.55 -13.57 22.83
N LEU A 206 -16.22 -13.56 22.67
CA LEU A 206 -15.38 -14.76 22.78
C LEU A 206 -15.52 -15.39 24.17
N GLN A 207 -15.47 -14.58 25.23
CA GLN A 207 -15.64 -15.04 26.60
C GLN A 207 -17.03 -15.68 26.83
N GLN A 208 -18.09 -15.06 26.33
CA GLN A 208 -19.46 -15.59 26.44
C GLN A 208 -19.64 -16.93 25.71
N LYS A 209 -18.90 -17.15 24.62
CA LYS A 209 -18.89 -18.40 23.86
C LYS A 209 -17.95 -19.47 24.44
N GLY A 210 -17.34 -19.20 25.60
CA GLY A 210 -16.46 -20.16 26.28
C GLY A 210 -15.05 -20.24 25.68
N VAL A 211 -14.65 -19.26 24.84
CA VAL A 211 -13.28 -19.19 24.34
C VAL A 211 -12.38 -18.71 25.47
N ALA A 212 -11.49 -19.59 25.93
CA ALA A 212 -10.52 -19.30 26.97
C ALA A 212 -9.11 -19.21 26.37
N PHE A 213 -8.49 -18.03 26.49
CA PHE A 213 -7.06 -17.85 26.30
C PHE A 213 -6.53 -16.76 27.24
N PRO A 214 -5.28 -16.85 27.68
CA PRO A 214 -4.71 -15.89 28.61
C PRO A 214 -4.44 -14.54 27.94
N LYS A 215 -4.70 -13.46 28.69
CA LYS A 215 -4.29 -12.10 28.31
C LYS A 215 -2.82 -11.93 28.71
N VAL A 216 -1.95 -11.84 27.71
CA VAL A 216 -0.51 -11.73 27.92
C VAL A 216 -0.01 -10.42 27.30
N ASN A 217 0.80 -9.71 28.06
CA ASN A 217 1.50 -8.52 27.59
C ASN A 217 2.84 -8.96 26.98
N ILE A 218 2.97 -8.77 25.67
CA ILE A 218 4.20 -9.13 24.95
C ILE A 218 4.86 -7.83 24.52
N LYS A 219 6.15 -7.69 24.84
CA LYS A 219 6.97 -6.57 24.41
C LYS A 219 8.10 -7.03 23.51
N LEU A 220 8.47 -6.21 22.54
CA LEU A 220 9.69 -6.36 21.75
C LEU A 220 10.48 -5.05 21.85
N GLU A 221 11.72 -5.10 22.36
CA GLU A 221 12.55 -3.90 22.55
C GLU A 221 11.79 -2.78 23.31
N ASP A 222 11.13 -3.16 24.41
CA ASP A 222 10.25 -2.31 25.23
C ASP A 222 8.94 -1.83 24.57
N GLU A 223 8.74 -2.04 23.26
CA GLU A 223 7.49 -1.73 22.57
C GLU A 223 6.43 -2.81 22.78
N THR A 224 5.21 -2.42 23.13
CA THR A 224 4.11 -3.38 23.29
C THR A 224 3.63 -3.90 21.94
N ILE A 225 3.50 -5.22 21.83
CA ILE A 225 2.94 -5.90 20.67
C ILE A 225 1.42 -5.96 20.81
N TYR A 226 0.73 -5.36 19.85
CA TYR A 226 -0.72 -5.48 19.67
C TYR A 226 -1.03 -6.34 18.45
N ARG A 227 -2.11 -7.12 18.49
CA ARG A 227 -2.59 -7.89 17.32
C ARG A 227 -3.53 -7.07 16.44
N PRO A 228 -3.61 -7.38 15.13
CA PRO A 228 -4.58 -6.75 14.23
C PRO A 228 -6.03 -7.14 14.60
N PRO A 229 -7.02 -6.27 14.31
CA PRO A 229 -6.87 -5.01 13.60
C PRO A 229 -6.28 -3.91 14.47
N TYR A 230 -5.43 -3.07 13.88
CA TYR A 230 -4.87 -1.92 14.59
C TYR A 230 -5.82 -0.73 14.63
N THR A 231 -6.69 -0.59 13.64
CA THR A 231 -7.61 0.53 13.52
C THR A 231 -9.03 0.07 13.29
N THR A 232 -10.00 0.87 13.75
CA THR A 232 -11.42 0.61 13.51
C THR A 232 -11.83 0.89 12.06
N GLU A 233 -11.26 1.91 11.44
CA GLU A 233 -11.42 2.16 10.01
C GLU A 233 -10.55 1.18 9.21
N PRO A 234 -11.02 0.63 8.07
CA PRO A 234 -12.24 0.99 7.35
C PRO A 234 -13.42 0.05 7.64
N PHE A 235 -13.52 -0.57 8.81
CA PHE A 235 -14.52 -1.60 9.09
C PHE A 235 -15.88 -1.01 9.44
N PHE A 236 -16.95 -1.75 9.14
CA PHE A 236 -18.25 -1.46 9.76
C PHE A 236 -18.17 -1.68 11.28
N GLU A 237 -18.87 -0.86 12.06
CA GLU A 237 -18.97 -0.99 13.53
C GLU A 237 -19.61 -2.32 13.98
N LYS A 238 -20.29 -3.02 13.06
CA LYS A 238 -20.96 -4.29 13.36
C LYS A 238 -20.01 -5.46 13.12
N VAL A 239 -19.69 -6.14 14.21
CA VAL A 239 -19.00 -7.45 14.22
C VAL A 239 -20.00 -8.52 13.79
N ILE A 240 -19.64 -9.29 12.75
CA ILE A 240 -20.31 -10.54 12.37
C ILE A 240 -19.82 -11.63 13.31
N THR A 241 -20.73 -12.44 13.83
CA THR A 241 -20.43 -13.57 14.73
C THR A 241 -20.96 -14.84 14.09
N LYS A 242 -20.19 -15.93 14.12
CA LYS A 242 -20.57 -17.21 13.51
C LYS A 242 -20.32 -18.35 14.50
N ASP A 243 -21.30 -19.21 14.70
CA ASP A 243 -21.11 -20.47 15.42
C ASP A 243 -20.90 -21.60 14.41
N PHE A 244 -19.91 -22.46 14.64
CA PHE A 244 -19.66 -23.66 13.84
C PHE A 244 -20.01 -24.88 14.68
N ILE A 245 -21.09 -25.56 14.30
CA ILE A 245 -21.72 -26.63 15.09
C ILE A 245 -21.70 -27.92 14.27
N VAL A 246 -21.03 -28.95 14.78
CA VAL A 246 -20.94 -30.26 14.12
C VAL A 246 -21.73 -31.28 14.92
N GLY A 247 -22.83 -31.76 14.36
CA GLY A 247 -23.83 -32.52 15.12
C GLY A 247 -24.47 -31.60 16.17
N ASP A 248 -24.36 -31.97 17.45
CA ASP A 248 -24.85 -31.17 18.58
C ASP A 248 -23.72 -30.42 19.32
N LYS A 249 -22.49 -30.45 18.79
CA LYS A 249 -21.31 -29.86 19.44
C LYS A 249 -20.89 -28.55 18.77
N LEU A 250 -20.80 -27.48 19.56
CA LEU A 250 -20.12 -26.25 19.15
C LEU A 250 -18.61 -26.51 19.10
N VAL A 251 -18.03 -26.54 17.90
CA VAL A 251 -16.61 -26.89 17.70
C VAL A 251 -15.73 -25.67 17.48
N ALA A 252 -16.28 -24.58 16.95
CA ALA A 252 -15.59 -23.31 16.78
C ALA A 252 -16.56 -22.13 16.80
N VAL A 253 -16.02 -20.93 17.05
CA VAL A 253 -16.76 -19.66 16.94
C VAL A 253 -15.93 -18.62 16.20
N GLY A 254 -16.55 -17.90 15.27
CA GLY A 254 -15.94 -16.86 14.46
C GLY A 254 -16.40 -15.47 14.87
N TRP A 255 -15.48 -14.51 14.77
CA TRP A 255 -15.81 -13.09 14.68
C TRP A 255 -15.17 -12.49 13.43
N ILE A 256 -15.92 -11.68 12.69
CA ILE A 256 -15.52 -11.15 11.39
C ILE A 256 -15.93 -9.68 11.30
N LEU A 257 -15.01 -8.85 10.83
CA LEU A 257 -15.23 -7.46 10.45
C LEU A 257 -15.27 -7.37 8.94
N SER A 258 -16.20 -6.59 8.42
CA SER A 258 -16.31 -6.33 6.98
C SER A 258 -15.92 -4.88 6.67
N SER A 259 -15.13 -4.69 5.61
CA SER A 259 -14.74 -3.39 5.12
C SER A 259 -15.92 -2.59 4.57
N GLN A 260 -15.99 -1.31 4.91
CA GLN A 260 -16.90 -0.33 4.29
C GLN A 260 -16.44 0.04 2.86
N ALA A 261 -15.17 -0.21 2.53
CA ALA A 261 -14.61 0.12 1.24
C ALA A 261 -14.79 -1.03 0.24
N ASN A 262 -15.03 -0.68 -1.03
CA ASN A 262 -15.11 -1.65 -2.13
C ASN A 262 -13.74 -2.06 -2.67
N LYS A 263 -12.87 -2.49 -1.77
CA LYS A 263 -11.53 -2.99 -2.10
C LYS A 263 -11.08 -3.99 -1.05
N GLY A 264 -10.21 -4.92 -1.46
CA GLY A 264 -9.54 -5.82 -0.54
C GLY A 264 -8.78 -5.03 0.52
N LEU A 265 -8.78 -5.57 1.74
CA LEU A 265 -8.03 -5.02 2.84
C LEU A 265 -6.54 -5.21 2.59
N LYS A 266 -5.72 -4.36 3.21
CA LYS A 266 -4.27 -4.47 3.17
C LYS A 266 -3.77 -5.21 4.40
N SER A 267 -2.66 -5.93 4.23
CA SER A 267 -1.90 -6.47 5.36
C SER A 267 -1.53 -5.33 6.31
N PRO A 268 -1.55 -5.54 7.63
CA PRO A 268 -1.89 -6.79 8.34
C PRO A 268 -3.37 -6.94 8.72
N ASN A 269 -4.24 -5.98 8.37
CA ASN A 269 -5.66 -5.98 8.71
C ASN A 269 -6.53 -6.71 7.67
N LYS A 270 -6.04 -7.82 7.08
CA LYS A 270 -6.79 -8.61 6.07
C LYS A 270 -6.78 -10.11 6.38
N GLY A 271 -7.79 -10.82 5.88
CA GLY A 271 -7.85 -12.28 5.93
C GLY A 271 -8.55 -12.81 7.19
N ILE A 272 -8.89 -14.10 7.16
CA ILE A 272 -9.52 -14.79 8.29
C ILE A 272 -8.57 -15.88 8.75
N PHE A 273 -8.40 -16.02 10.06
CA PHE A 273 -7.40 -16.92 10.66
C PHE A 273 -8.05 -17.92 11.59
N PHE A 274 -7.60 -19.18 11.57
CA PHE A 274 -7.91 -20.09 12.66
C PHE A 274 -7.09 -19.75 13.90
N LYS A 275 -7.75 -19.78 15.06
CA LYS A 275 -7.15 -19.60 16.37
C LYS A 275 -7.47 -20.81 17.24
N LYS A 276 -6.51 -21.25 18.05
CA LYS A 276 -6.74 -22.21 19.13
C LYS A 276 -5.96 -21.77 20.34
N LYS A 277 -6.64 -21.63 21.49
CA LYS A 277 -6.05 -21.07 22.73
C LYS A 277 -5.35 -19.72 22.51
N GLY A 278 -5.90 -18.92 21.58
CA GLY A 278 -5.38 -17.60 21.21
C GLY A 278 -4.19 -17.59 20.23
N PHE A 279 -3.60 -18.74 19.92
CA PHE A 279 -2.54 -18.85 18.91
C PHE A 279 -3.09 -19.13 17.51
N THR A 280 -2.44 -18.61 16.48
CA THR A 280 -2.81 -18.88 15.09
C THR A 280 -2.42 -20.28 14.66
N ILE A 281 -3.34 -20.95 13.98
CA ILE A 281 -3.09 -22.21 13.26
C ILE A 281 -2.97 -21.90 11.78
N GLY A 282 -1.82 -22.20 11.18
CA GLY A 282 -1.54 -21.86 9.78
C GLY A 282 -1.41 -20.35 9.56
N ASN A 283 -2.07 -19.87 8.50
CA ASN A 283 -2.11 -18.47 8.09
C ASN A 283 -3.45 -18.17 7.41
N GLU A 284 -3.61 -16.97 6.83
CA GLU A 284 -4.84 -16.57 6.14
C GLU A 284 -5.18 -17.48 4.95
N ASN A 285 -4.16 -18.07 4.31
CA ASN A 285 -4.37 -18.97 3.17
C ASN A 285 -5.00 -20.29 3.62
N LEU A 286 -4.80 -20.73 4.86
CA LEU A 286 -5.44 -21.95 5.37
C LEU A 286 -6.97 -21.81 5.28
N VAL A 287 -7.53 -20.68 5.71
CA VAL A 287 -8.99 -20.44 5.62
C VAL A 287 -9.40 -20.13 4.19
N LYS A 288 -8.64 -19.27 3.50
CA LYS A 288 -8.97 -18.85 2.14
C LYS A 288 -9.04 -20.04 1.17
N ASN A 289 -8.13 -20.99 1.28
CA ASN A 289 -8.04 -22.14 0.39
C ASN A 289 -9.12 -23.21 0.64
N LEU A 290 -9.91 -23.11 1.73
CA LEU A 290 -11.06 -23.99 1.94
C LEU A 290 -12.21 -23.69 0.95
N TYR A 291 -12.21 -22.52 0.32
CA TYR A 291 -13.23 -22.11 -0.63
C TYR A 291 -12.66 -21.97 -2.04
N GLU A 292 -13.19 -22.74 -2.98
CA GLU A 292 -12.71 -22.79 -4.37
C GLU A 292 -13.16 -21.59 -5.23
N GLY A 293 -14.03 -20.72 -4.70
CA GLY A 293 -14.53 -19.56 -5.43
C GLY A 293 -13.61 -18.33 -5.38
N SER A 294 -14.04 -17.26 -6.05
CA SER A 294 -13.28 -16.01 -6.19
C SER A 294 -13.36 -15.09 -4.97
N TYR A 295 -13.10 -15.61 -3.77
CA TYR A 295 -13.16 -14.83 -2.53
C TYR A 295 -12.04 -13.79 -2.45
N ASN A 296 -12.45 -12.54 -2.32
CA ASN A 296 -11.56 -11.41 -2.07
C ASN A 296 -11.59 -11.04 -0.58
N GLU A 297 -10.42 -10.80 0.03
CA GLU A 297 -10.27 -10.54 1.46
C GLU A 297 -10.71 -9.12 1.85
N TRP A 298 -12.02 -8.86 1.78
CA TRP A 298 -12.65 -7.61 2.25
C TRP A 298 -12.98 -7.67 3.75
N GLN A 299 -12.67 -8.81 4.38
CA GLN A 299 -12.90 -9.09 5.77
C GLN A 299 -11.59 -9.34 6.52
N PHE A 300 -11.61 -8.99 7.80
CA PHE A 300 -10.64 -9.45 8.79
C PHE A 300 -11.38 -10.20 9.89
N GLY A 301 -10.85 -11.33 10.36
CA GLY A 301 -11.49 -12.06 11.45
C GLY A 301 -10.69 -13.24 11.97
N GLU A 302 -11.21 -13.84 13.03
CA GLU A 302 -10.64 -15.05 13.62
C GLU A 302 -11.75 -16.08 13.82
N ILE A 303 -11.43 -17.34 13.58
CA ILE A 303 -12.25 -18.52 13.89
C ILE A 303 -11.55 -19.27 15.02
N HIS A 304 -12.10 -19.19 16.22
CA HIS A 304 -11.57 -19.82 17.43
C HIS A 304 -12.10 -21.24 17.55
N VAL A 305 -11.23 -22.22 17.36
CA VAL A 305 -11.53 -23.64 17.59
C VAL A 305 -11.49 -23.91 19.09
N ILE A 306 -12.64 -24.34 19.62
CA ILE A 306 -12.84 -24.60 21.05
C ILE A 306 -12.92 -26.08 21.39
N SER A 307 -13.21 -26.94 20.39
CA SER A 307 -13.23 -28.38 20.60
C SER A 307 -11.83 -28.94 20.87
N ASN A 308 -11.70 -29.70 21.96
CA ASN A 308 -10.45 -30.43 22.27
C ASN A 308 -10.21 -31.59 21.28
N GLU A 309 -11.26 -32.12 20.64
CA GLU A 309 -11.17 -33.22 19.67
C GLU A 309 -10.53 -32.79 18.34
N ILE A 310 -10.51 -31.48 18.05
CA ILE A 310 -9.83 -30.94 16.86
C ILE A 310 -8.41 -30.58 17.25
N VAL A 311 -7.45 -31.41 16.88
CA VAL A 311 -6.04 -31.26 17.27
C VAL A 311 -5.22 -30.64 16.15
N GLU A 312 -4.37 -29.68 16.48
CA GLU A 312 -3.39 -29.09 15.57
C GLU A 312 -2.23 -30.05 15.28
N ASN A 313 -1.72 -30.07 14.04
CA ASN A 313 -0.55 -30.88 13.71
C ASN A 313 0.73 -30.37 14.41
N ALA A 314 1.82 -31.14 14.35
CA ALA A 314 3.08 -30.80 15.04
C ALA A 314 3.65 -29.41 14.67
N ALA A 315 3.57 -29.03 13.39
CA ALA A 315 3.99 -27.71 12.90
C ALA A 315 3.03 -26.57 13.30
N ARG A 316 1.80 -26.92 13.70
CA ARG A 316 0.66 -26.02 13.92
C ARG A 316 0.31 -25.16 12.70
N ASN A 317 0.54 -25.69 11.51
CA ASN A 317 0.16 -25.03 10.25
C ASN A 317 -1.20 -25.54 9.71
N GLN A 318 -1.75 -26.60 10.30
CA GLN A 318 -3.06 -27.17 9.98
C GLN A 318 -3.61 -28.01 11.15
N PHE A 319 -4.84 -28.48 11.03
CA PHE A 319 -5.41 -29.49 11.92
C PHE A 319 -5.09 -30.91 11.44
N GLU A 320 -5.02 -31.86 12.36
CA GLU A 320 -4.88 -33.28 12.05
C GLU A 320 -6.21 -33.83 11.51
N LEU A 321 -6.15 -34.56 10.40
CA LEU A 321 -7.31 -35.21 9.77
C LEU A 321 -7.64 -36.55 10.45
N ASN A 322 -7.64 -36.56 11.77
CA ASN A 322 -7.85 -37.75 12.59
C ASN A 322 -9.30 -37.87 13.11
N SER A 323 -10.10 -36.81 12.96
CA SER A 323 -11.52 -36.79 13.31
C SER A 323 -12.36 -36.28 12.14
N GLY A 324 -13.53 -36.88 11.91
CA GLY A 324 -14.52 -36.36 10.96
C GLY A 324 -15.11 -35.00 11.36
N LEU A 325 -14.68 -34.42 12.49
CA LEU A 325 -15.04 -33.06 12.91
C LEU A 325 -14.30 -32.00 12.10
N VAL A 326 -13.04 -32.25 11.74
CA VAL A 326 -12.22 -31.28 10.99
C VAL A 326 -12.80 -31.06 9.60
N ASP A 327 -13.14 -32.14 8.89
CA ASP A 327 -13.73 -32.05 7.55
C ASP A 327 -15.06 -31.28 7.56
N LYS A 328 -15.93 -31.58 8.54
CA LYS A 328 -17.22 -30.88 8.71
C LYS A 328 -17.04 -29.41 9.12
N LEU A 329 -16.05 -29.10 9.95
CA LEU A 329 -15.70 -27.71 10.26
C LEU A 329 -15.24 -26.99 8.99
N TYR A 330 -14.35 -27.60 8.21
CA TYR A 330 -13.85 -27.01 6.96
C TYR A 330 -14.95 -26.80 5.93
N GLU A 331 -15.90 -27.72 5.81
CA GLU A 331 -17.09 -27.59 4.98
C GLU A 331 -17.93 -26.36 5.39
N GLN A 332 -18.28 -26.24 6.68
CA GLN A 332 -19.03 -25.08 7.18
C GLN A 332 -18.28 -23.75 7.02
N VAL A 333 -16.96 -23.77 7.21
CA VAL A 333 -16.13 -22.58 6.97
C VAL A 333 -16.15 -22.22 5.50
N SER A 334 -16.02 -23.18 4.59
CA SER A 334 -16.10 -22.97 3.14
C SER A 334 -17.43 -22.34 2.72
N GLU A 335 -18.56 -22.88 3.21
CA GLU A 335 -19.90 -22.33 2.97
C GLU A 335 -20.03 -20.88 3.48
N PHE A 336 -19.49 -20.61 4.67
CA PHE A 336 -19.52 -19.27 5.25
C PHE A 336 -18.64 -18.28 4.45
N ILE A 337 -17.45 -18.69 3.99
CA ILE A 337 -16.63 -17.89 3.08
C ILE A 337 -17.38 -17.62 1.76
N GLY A 338 -18.12 -18.60 1.22
CA GLY A 338 -18.99 -18.39 0.06
C GLY A 338 -20.10 -17.35 0.30
N SER A 339 -20.63 -17.30 1.52
CA SER A 339 -21.58 -16.26 1.95
C SER A 339 -20.93 -14.88 2.07
N LEU A 340 -19.68 -14.80 2.55
CA LEU A 340 -18.88 -13.57 2.56
C LEU A 340 -18.50 -13.10 1.14
N ASP A 341 -18.17 -14.01 0.23
CA ASP A 341 -17.95 -13.65 -1.19
C ASP A 341 -19.24 -13.08 -1.81
N SER A 342 -20.38 -13.71 -1.53
CA SER A 342 -21.69 -13.18 -1.94
C SER A 342 -21.96 -11.78 -1.36
N LEU A 343 -21.56 -11.53 -0.12
CA LEU A 343 -21.63 -10.22 0.52
C LEU A 343 -20.75 -9.19 -0.21
N ASN A 344 -19.51 -9.55 -0.54
CA ASN A 344 -18.58 -8.69 -1.28
C ASN A 344 -19.17 -8.32 -2.64
N ARG A 345 -19.75 -9.30 -3.34
CA ARG A 345 -20.44 -9.08 -4.62
C ARG A 345 -21.68 -8.19 -4.45
N TYR A 346 -22.43 -8.32 -3.36
CA TYR A 346 -23.56 -7.44 -3.05
C TYR A 346 -23.07 -6.00 -2.86
N GLN A 347 -22.13 -5.79 -1.96
CA GLN A 347 -21.57 -4.47 -1.64
C GLN A 347 -20.94 -3.81 -2.88
N SER A 348 -20.11 -4.53 -3.63
CA SER A 348 -19.48 -4.05 -4.88
C SER A 348 -20.51 -3.56 -5.91
N SER A 349 -21.66 -4.24 -5.99
CA SER A 349 -22.72 -3.87 -6.94
C SER A 349 -23.56 -2.67 -6.50
N LYS A 350 -23.59 -2.36 -5.20
CA LYS A 350 -24.50 -1.37 -4.61
C LYS A 350 -23.81 -0.11 -4.11
N VAL A 351 -22.56 -0.21 -3.68
CA VAL A 351 -21.80 0.89 -3.10
C VAL A 351 -20.96 1.54 -4.21
N PRO A 352 -21.20 2.82 -4.57
CA PRO A 352 -20.53 3.46 -5.69
C PRO A 352 -19.30 4.29 -5.27
N SER A 353 -18.68 4.04 -4.11
CA SER A 353 -17.67 4.93 -3.53
C SER A 353 -16.47 5.23 -4.47
N SER A 354 -16.03 4.28 -5.30
CA SER A 354 -14.97 4.53 -6.28
C SER A 354 -15.42 5.48 -7.39
N ASN A 355 -16.67 5.35 -7.85
CA ASN A 355 -17.24 6.22 -8.87
C ASN A 355 -17.42 7.65 -8.31
N ILE A 356 -17.85 7.77 -7.04
CA ILE A 356 -17.93 9.06 -6.32
C ILE A 356 -16.54 9.72 -6.26
N SER A 357 -15.52 8.98 -5.80
CA SER A 357 -14.15 9.51 -5.70
C SER A 357 -13.60 9.97 -7.06
N ASN A 358 -13.82 9.18 -8.11
CA ASN A 358 -13.38 9.54 -9.46
C ASN A 358 -14.16 10.75 -10.01
N ALA A 359 -15.46 10.82 -9.77
CA ALA A 359 -16.28 11.96 -10.20
C ALA A 359 -15.81 13.26 -9.53
N GLN A 360 -15.51 13.24 -8.23
CA GLN A 360 -14.94 14.39 -7.52
C GLN A 360 -13.58 14.79 -8.09
N LYS A 361 -12.70 13.81 -8.36
CA LYS A 361 -11.40 14.06 -8.98
C LYS A 361 -11.56 14.77 -10.35
N TYR A 362 -12.41 14.24 -11.22
CA TYR A 362 -12.65 14.82 -12.54
C TYR A 362 -13.31 16.21 -12.48
N LEU A 363 -14.19 16.44 -11.48
CA LEU A 363 -14.75 17.77 -11.21
C LEU A 363 -13.66 18.77 -10.86
N ASN A 364 -12.73 18.39 -9.97
CA ASN A 364 -11.62 19.25 -9.55
C ASN A 364 -10.65 19.53 -10.71
N GLU A 365 -10.49 18.60 -11.64
CA GLU A 365 -9.70 18.75 -12.88
C GLU A 365 -10.45 19.52 -13.99
N GLY A 366 -11.71 19.93 -13.78
CA GLY A 366 -12.53 20.60 -14.79
C GLY A 366 -13.07 19.68 -15.91
N ASN A 367 -12.87 18.37 -15.80
CA ASN A 367 -13.33 17.37 -16.77
C ASN A 367 -14.77 16.94 -16.50
N ILE A 368 -15.72 17.84 -16.78
CA ILE A 368 -17.15 17.66 -16.50
C ILE A 368 -17.75 16.41 -17.19
N LYS A 369 -17.32 16.10 -18.42
CA LYS A 369 -17.83 14.92 -19.16
C LYS A 369 -17.48 13.61 -18.45
N SER A 370 -16.23 13.50 -17.97
CA SER A 370 -15.78 12.28 -17.29
C SER A 370 -16.41 12.17 -15.89
N ALA A 371 -16.60 13.29 -15.20
CA ALA A 371 -17.33 13.31 -13.94
C ALA A 371 -18.78 12.84 -14.09
N GLU A 372 -19.49 13.31 -15.12
CA GLU A 372 -20.86 12.89 -15.43
C GLU A 372 -20.96 11.41 -15.78
N HIS A 373 -20.01 10.91 -16.57
CA HIS A 373 -19.93 9.48 -16.90
C HIS A 373 -19.83 8.59 -15.66
N GLU A 374 -18.99 8.98 -14.70
CA GLU A 374 -18.83 8.22 -13.45
C GLU A 374 -20.08 8.29 -12.56
N ILE A 375 -20.80 9.41 -12.54
CA ILE A 375 -22.08 9.53 -11.81
C ILE A 375 -23.17 8.67 -12.45
N ASN A 376 -23.25 8.60 -13.78
CA ASN A 376 -24.24 7.75 -14.45
C ASN A 376 -23.99 6.27 -14.13
N LYS A 377 -22.74 5.81 -14.22
CA LYS A 377 -22.35 4.45 -13.77
C LYS A 377 -22.70 4.20 -12.31
N ALA A 378 -22.45 5.18 -11.44
CA ALA A 378 -22.79 5.08 -10.03
C ALA A 378 -24.30 4.91 -9.81
N HIS A 379 -25.13 5.66 -10.56
CA HIS A 379 -26.58 5.58 -10.49
C HIS A 379 -27.12 4.22 -10.97
N GLU A 380 -26.58 3.69 -12.06
CA GLU A 380 -26.91 2.34 -12.57
C GLU A 380 -26.59 1.24 -11.53
N LYS A 381 -25.46 1.36 -10.82
CA LYS A 381 -25.09 0.42 -9.76
C LYS A 381 -26.10 0.42 -8.62
N VAL A 382 -26.41 1.59 -8.07
CA VAL A 382 -27.31 1.72 -6.91
C VAL A 382 -28.71 1.17 -7.23
N THR A 383 -29.20 1.40 -8.45
CA THR A 383 -30.54 0.98 -8.91
C THR A 383 -30.64 -0.50 -9.26
N ARG A 384 -29.53 -1.17 -9.61
CA ARG A 384 -29.52 -2.59 -10.00
C ARG A 384 -30.07 -3.49 -8.90
N VAL A 385 -31.07 -4.33 -9.19
CA VAL A 385 -31.58 -5.30 -8.22
C VAL A 385 -30.53 -6.39 -7.95
N LYS A 386 -30.17 -6.58 -6.68
CA LYS A 386 -29.33 -7.69 -6.24
C LYS A 386 -29.75 -8.12 -4.85
N ASN A 387 -29.82 -9.43 -4.65
CA ASN A 387 -30.22 -10.01 -3.37
C ASN A 387 -29.05 -9.97 -2.39
N TYR A 388 -29.37 -9.64 -1.14
CA TYR A 388 -28.46 -9.81 -0.01
C TYR A 388 -28.22 -11.30 0.24
N PRO A 389 -27.03 -11.71 0.72
CA PRO A 389 -26.77 -13.10 1.12
C PRO A 389 -27.84 -13.64 2.09
N LYS A 390 -28.14 -14.94 1.97
CA LYS A 390 -29.18 -15.59 2.79
C LYS A 390 -28.68 -16.03 4.17
N ASP A 391 -27.37 -16.05 4.39
CA ASP A 391 -26.80 -16.45 5.69
C ASP A 391 -27.32 -15.51 6.80
N PRO A 392 -27.97 -16.05 7.84
CA PRO A 392 -28.60 -15.25 8.89
C PRO A 392 -27.58 -14.44 9.70
N ASP A 393 -26.34 -14.91 9.83
CA ASP A 393 -25.28 -14.26 10.61
C ASP A 393 -24.78 -12.97 9.94
N LEU A 394 -25.01 -12.83 8.63
CA LEU A 394 -24.75 -11.61 7.88
C LEU A 394 -25.90 -10.59 8.00
N GLY A 395 -27.10 -11.04 8.36
CA GLY A 395 -28.30 -10.19 8.48
C GLY A 395 -28.09 -8.90 9.29
N PRO A 396 -27.41 -8.92 10.45
CA PRO A 396 -27.17 -7.72 11.24
C PRO A 396 -26.32 -6.65 10.53
N LEU A 397 -25.48 -7.02 9.57
CA LEU A 397 -24.65 -6.08 8.80
C LEU A 397 -25.45 -5.36 7.70
N LYS A 398 -26.58 -5.91 7.27
CA LYS A 398 -27.43 -5.37 6.20
C LYS A 398 -27.78 -3.90 6.44
N LYS A 399 -28.21 -3.55 7.66
CA LYS A 399 -28.57 -2.16 8.02
C LYS A 399 -27.40 -1.18 7.88
N ASN A 400 -26.18 -1.61 8.24
CA ASN A 400 -24.98 -0.78 8.12
C ASN A 400 -24.62 -0.53 6.65
N ILE A 401 -24.72 -1.57 5.81
CA ILE A 401 -24.48 -1.44 4.37
C ILE A 401 -25.56 -0.57 3.72
N GLU A 402 -26.84 -0.74 4.09
CA GLU A 402 -27.93 0.11 3.61
C GLU A 402 -27.75 1.57 4.00
N LYS A 403 -27.33 1.86 5.24
CA LYS A 403 -26.98 3.21 5.68
C LYS A 403 -25.86 3.81 4.83
N LYS A 404 -24.81 3.03 4.56
CA LYS A 404 -23.69 3.45 3.69
C LYS A 404 -24.15 3.72 2.25
N ILE A 405 -25.01 2.85 1.69
CA ILE A 405 -25.61 3.05 0.35
C ILE A 405 -26.41 4.35 0.33
N GLN A 406 -27.19 4.65 1.37
CA GLN A 406 -27.96 5.88 1.46
C GLN A 406 -27.05 7.12 1.48
N THR A 407 -26.03 7.13 2.35
CA THR A 407 -25.05 8.23 2.42
C THR A 407 -24.33 8.45 1.08
N ASP A 408 -23.95 7.38 0.39
CA ASP A 408 -23.33 7.48 -0.93
C ASP A 408 -24.32 7.99 -1.99
N THR A 409 -25.60 7.62 -1.90
CA THR A 409 -26.67 8.10 -2.79
C THR A 409 -26.93 9.59 -2.60
N ASP A 410 -26.95 10.08 -1.35
CA ASP A 410 -27.10 11.50 -1.05
C ASP A 410 -25.91 12.30 -1.59
N THR A 411 -24.70 11.76 -1.44
CA THR A 411 -23.46 12.33 -2.00
C THR A 411 -23.53 12.41 -3.52
N LEU A 412 -24.02 11.36 -4.20
CA LEU A 412 -24.21 11.36 -5.66
C LEU A 412 -25.19 12.43 -6.11
N LYS A 413 -26.27 12.66 -5.36
CA LYS A 413 -27.24 13.71 -5.66
C LYS A 413 -26.58 15.09 -5.59
N GLN A 414 -25.81 15.35 -4.55
CA GLN A 414 -25.05 16.61 -4.40
C GLN A 414 -24.05 16.82 -5.54
N LEU A 415 -23.28 15.79 -5.91
CA LEU A 415 -22.34 15.87 -7.04
C LEU A 415 -23.02 16.14 -8.38
N LYS A 416 -24.19 15.52 -8.60
CA LYS A 416 -24.99 15.76 -9.81
C LYS A 416 -25.47 17.22 -9.89
N GLU A 417 -25.90 17.79 -8.77
CA GLU A 417 -26.28 19.21 -8.68
C GLU A 417 -25.07 20.12 -8.92
N GLN A 418 -23.89 19.80 -8.38
CA GLN A 418 -22.66 20.54 -8.64
C GLN A 418 -22.28 20.54 -10.13
N ILE A 419 -22.33 19.38 -10.79
CA ILE A 419 -22.09 19.28 -12.24
C ILE A 419 -23.08 20.13 -13.03
N GLN A 420 -24.37 20.08 -12.68
CA GLN A 420 -25.39 20.88 -13.36
C GLN A 420 -25.12 22.39 -13.20
N LYS A 421 -24.73 22.84 -12.02
CA LYS A 421 -24.30 24.24 -11.79
C LYS A 421 -23.05 24.59 -12.62
N SER A 422 -22.05 23.72 -12.65
CA SER A 422 -20.84 23.91 -13.47
C SER A 422 -21.11 23.94 -14.98
N LYS A 423 -22.18 23.27 -15.45
CA LYS A 423 -22.66 23.35 -16.84
C LYS A 423 -23.39 24.66 -17.15
N ALA A 424 -24.03 25.27 -16.16
CA ALA A 424 -24.83 26.49 -16.31
C ALA A 424 -23.98 27.78 -16.34
N SER A 425 -22.73 27.74 -15.87
CA SER A 425 -21.76 28.83 -16.10
C SER A 425 -21.05 28.62 -17.46
N PRO A 426 -20.99 29.63 -18.35
CA PRO A 426 -20.18 29.54 -19.56
C PRO A 426 -18.73 29.24 -19.16
N SER A 427 -18.13 28.16 -19.69
CA SER A 427 -16.75 27.84 -19.37
C SER A 427 -15.85 29.03 -19.74
N LYS A 428 -14.83 29.32 -18.93
CA LYS A 428 -13.81 30.34 -19.25
C LYS A 428 -13.27 30.17 -20.68
N ASN A 429 -13.13 28.92 -21.13
CA ASN A 429 -12.73 28.57 -22.49
C ASN A 429 -13.73 29.00 -23.56
N LYS A 430 -15.04 28.93 -23.30
CA LYS A 430 -16.05 29.43 -24.24
C LYS A 430 -15.94 30.96 -24.37
N ILE A 431 -15.85 31.67 -23.24
CA ILE A 431 -15.68 33.13 -23.23
C ILE A 431 -14.41 33.55 -23.98
N LYS A 432 -13.28 32.88 -23.73
CA LYS A 432 -12.00 33.17 -24.39
C LYS A 432 -12.01 32.82 -25.88
N LYS A 433 -12.68 31.73 -26.27
CA LYS A 433 -12.86 31.37 -27.68
C LYS A 433 -13.76 32.36 -28.42
N ASP A 434 -14.84 32.81 -27.78
CA ASP A 434 -15.72 33.84 -28.33
C ASP A 434 -14.97 35.18 -28.47
N ARG A 435 -14.13 35.54 -27.49
CA ARG A 435 -13.23 36.70 -27.55
C ARG A 435 -12.23 36.59 -28.71
N LEU A 436 -11.56 35.45 -28.88
CA LEU A 436 -10.63 35.21 -29.97
C LEU A 436 -11.31 35.35 -31.34
N ASN A 437 -12.51 34.78 -31.50
CA ASN A 437 -13.29 34.91 -32.73
C ASN A 437 -13.69 36.37 -33.00
N ALA A 438 -14.13 37.11 -31.96
CA ALA A 438 -14.42 38.54 -32.07
C ALA A 438 -13.19 39.35 -32.49
N THR A 439 -12.01 39.04 -31.95
CA THR A 439 -10.74 39.66 -32.36
C THR A 439 -10.46 39.38 -33.83
N ILE A 440 -10.54 38.12 -34.29
CA ILE A 440 -10.36 37.77 -35.71
C ILE A 440 -11.37 38.51 -36.60
N ASP A 441 -12.62 38.60 -36.16
CA ASP A 441 -13.67 39.26 -36.92
C ASP A 441 -13.50 40.78 -37.02
N SER A 442 -12.78 41.39 -36.07
CA SER A 442 -12.40 42.81 -36.05
C SER A 442 -11.16 43.16 -36.89
N LEU A 443 -10.43 42.16 -37.40
CA LEU A 443 -9.25 42.39 -38.23
C LEU A 443 -9.63 42.91 -39.64
N PRO A 444 -8.73 43.66 -40.30
CA PRO A 444 -8.87 44.04 -41.70
C PRO A 444 -9.19 42.85 -42.64
N ASP A 445 -9.99 43.08 -43.68
CA ASP A 445 -10.56 42.02 -44.52
C ASP A 445 -9.52 41.13 -45.23
N ASP A 446 -8.40 41.71 -45.64
CA ASP A 446 -7.26 41.02 -46.25
C ASP A 446 -6.61 40.02 -45.28
N ILE A 447 -6.31 40.46 -44.05
CA ILE A 447 -5.77 39.58 -43.00
C ILE A 447 -6.78 38.54 -42.57
N LYS A 448 -8.03 38.97 -42.36
CA LYS A 448 -9.12 38.09 -41.93
C LYS A 448 -9.33 36.96 -42.93
N LYS A 449 -9.28 37.25 -44.24
CA LYS A 449 -9.34 36.23 -45.29
C LYS A 449 -8.16 35.27 -45.20
N SER A 450 -6.94 35.78 -45.02
CA SER A 450 -5.72 34.97 -44.90
C SER A 450 -5.79 34.01 -43.69
N ILE A 451 -6.11 34.51 -42.50
CA ILE A 451 -6.27 33.69 -41.27
C ILE A 451 -7.40 32.65 -41.41
N LYS A 452 -8.52 33.01 -42.04
CA LYS A 452 -9.67 32.11 -42.17
C LYS A 452 -9.45 30.98 -43.18
N ARG A 453 -8.38 30.97 -43.98
CA ARG A 453 -7.97 29.81 -44.80
C ARG A 453 -7.61 28.60 -43.93
N ALA A 454 -7.06 28.84 -42.74
CA ALA A 454 -6.79 27.80 -41.77
C ALA A 454 -8.08 27.35 -41.05
N ASN A 455 -8.19 26.03 -40.81
CA ASN A 455 -9.24 25.46 -39.97
C ASN A 455 -9.08 25.86 -38.49
N SER A 456 -10.03 25.51 -37.63
CA SER A 456 -10.00 25.92 -36.22
C SER A 456 -8.76 25.46 -35.45
N LYS A 457 -8.10 24.37 -35.87
CA LYS A 457 -6.84 23.90 -35.26
C LYS A 457 -5.64 24.66 -35.82
N GLY A 458 -5.63 24.93 -37.13
CA GLY A 458 -4.58 25.73 -37.78
C GLY A 458 -4.51 27.17 -37.27
N ARG A 459 -5.64 27.75 -36.85
CA ARG A 459 -5.69 29.07 -36.17
C ARG A 459 -5.09 29.08 -34.76
N LEU A 460 -4.71 27.92 -34.22
CA LEU A 460 -4.00 27.82 -32.94
C LEU A 460 -2.53 27.44 -33.14
N ILE A 461 -2.02 27.52 -34.37
CA ILE A 461 -0.62 27.26 -34.70
C ILE A 461 0.01 28.61 -35.10
N PRO A 462 0.83 29.23 -34.23
CA PRO A 462 1.39 30.57 -34.45
C PRO A 462 2.07 30.72 -35.82
N GLU A 463 2.91 29.75 -36.20
CA GLU A 463 3.63 29.70 -37.48
C GLU A 463 2.70 29.86 -38.69
N ILE A 464 1.69 29.00 -38.82
CA ILE A 464 0.72 29.04 -39.93
C ILE A 464 -0.08 30.35 -39.90
N SER A 465 -0.40 30.85 -38.71
CA SER A 465 -1.38 31.91 -38.55
C SER A 465 -0.86 33.34 -38.73
N ILE A 466 0.47 33.53 -38.78
CA ILE A 466 1.12 34.85 -38.81
C ILE A 466 1.97 35.04 -40.06
N THR A 467 2.66 33.98 -40.52
CA THR A 467 3.58 34.07 -41.65
C THR A 467 2.85 34.45 -42.94
N ASP A 468 1.74 33.76 -43.26
CA ASP A 468 1.02 34.01 -44.50
C ASP A 468 0.46 35.44 -44.58
N PRO A 469 -0.25 35.98 -43.56
CA PRO A 469 -0.74 37.36 -43.61
C PRO A 469 0.37 38.41 -43.76
N ILE A 470 1.49 38.29 -43.03
CA ILE A 470 2.59 39.26 -43.11
C ILE A 470 3.30 39.19 -44.47
N ARG A 471 3.54 37.98 -44.96
CA ARG A 471 4.18 37.75 -46.27
C ARG A 471 3.34 38.32 -47.40
N GLU A 472 2.04 38.00 -47.45
CA GLU A 472 1.12 38.49 -48.48
C GLU A 472 1.10 40.03 -48.53
N MET A 473 1.05 40.67 -47.37
CA MET A 473 1.06 42.13 -47.26
C MET A 473 2.35 42.78 -47.76
N LEU A 474 3.50 42.18 -47.46
CA LEU A 474 4.79 42.70 -47.90
C LEU A 474 5.04 42.41 -49.38
N ALA A 475 4.61 41.24 -49.87
CA ALA A 475 4.69 40.86 -51.28
C ALA A 475 3.84 41.79 -52.16
N GLU A 476 2.63 42.14 -51.72
CA GLU A 476 1.79 43.15 -52.39
C GLU A 476 2.50 44.50 -52.48
N ARG A 477 3.22 44.89 -51.42
CA ARG A 477 3.95 46.17 -51.36
C ARG A 477 5.21 46.21 -52.23
N VAL A 478 5.92 45.08 -52.36
CA VAL A 478 7.16 45.01 -53.14
C VAL A 478 6.90 44.62 -54.60
N GLY A 479 5.76 43.98 -54.90
CA GLY A 479 5.37 43.57 -56.24
C GLY A 479 5.87 42.18 -56.66
N HIS A 480 6.50 41.43 -55.75
CA HIS A 480 6.92 40.05 -55.93
C HIS A 480 6.87 39.30 -54.59
N ASP A 481 6.97 37.97 -54.63
CA ASP A 481 6.88 37.12 -53.45
C ASP A 481 8.24 36.50 -53.12
N ASP A 482 8.64 36.58 -51.85
CA ASP A 482 9.95 36.16 -51.34
C ASP A 482 9.84 35.83 -49.83
N GLU A 483 10.94 35.49 -49.19
CA GLU A 483 11.02 35.35 -47.73
C GLU A 483 10.74 36.70 -47.01
N ILE A 484 10.10 36.66 -45.84
CA ILE A 484 9.66 37.87 -45.12
C ILE A 484 10.82 38.83 -44.83
N LYS A 485 12.02 38.30 -44.59
CA LYS A 485 13.20 39.14 -44.33
C LYS A 485 13.58 39.94 -45.58
N GLU A 486 13.58 39.32 -46.74
CA GLU A 486 13.89 39.89 -48.04
C GLU A 486 12.83 40.92 -48.43
N LEU A 487 11.55 40.56 -48.26
CA LEU A 487 10.42 41.45 -48.50
C LEU A 487 10.44 42.67 -47.57
N THR A 488 10.67 42.50 -46.27
CA THR A 488 10.79 43.65 -45.35
C THR A 488 12.02 44.51 -45.65
N GLN A 489 13.13 43.91 -46.04
CA GLN A 489 14.36 44.63 -46.40
C GLN A 489 14.19 45.48 -47.65
N GLU A 490 13.46 44.97 -48.63
CA GLU A 490 13.15 45.68 -49.87
C GLU A 490 12.10 46.77 -49.65
N ALA A 491 11.01 46.45 -48.93
CA ALA A 491 9.93 47.37 -48.63
C ALA A 491 10.37 48.60 -47.81
N TYR A 492 11.42 48.45 -46.99
CA TYR A 492 11.82 49.46 -45.99
C TYR A 492 13.31 49.81 -45.99
N GLY A 493 14.09 49.28 -46.92
CA GLY A 493 15.47 49.71 -47.17
C GLY A 493 16.48 49.42 -46.04
N TRP A 494 16.31 48.35 -45.27
CA TRP A 494 17.19 48.03 -44.13
C TRP A 494 18.27 46.97 -44.41
N LYS A 495 18.58 46.70 -45.69
CA LYS A 495 19.63 45.74 -46.12
C LYS A 495 21.01 46.03 -45.51
N ASP A 496 21.32 47.30 -45.25
CA ASP A 496 22.62 47.76 -44.73
C ASP A 496 22.68 47.85 -43.19
N VAL A 497 21.65 47.42 -42.45
CA VAL A 497 21.67 47.41 -40.98
C VAL A 497 22.67 46.38 -40.47
N ARG A 498 23.66 46.84 -39.68
CA ARG A 498 24.69 46.00 -39.05
C ARG A 498 24.54 45.99 -37.53
N ILE A 499 24.76 44.82 -36.92
CA ILE A 499 24.86 44.68 -35.46
C ILE A 499 26.22 45.21 -35.03
N ASN A 500 26.25 46.28 -34.24
CA ASN A 500 27.50 46.81 -33.70
C ASN A 500 28.00 45.87 -32.58
N LYS A 501 29.21 45.31 -32.71
CA LYS A 501 29.76 44.34 -31.74
C LYS A 501 30.08 44.96 -30.36
N GLY A 502 29.93 46.28 -30.18
CA GLY A 502 30.30 46.99 -28.95
C GLY A 502 29.17 47.55 -28.09
N ASN A 503 27.93 47.69 -28.58
CA ASN A 503 26.78 48.19 -27.80
C ASN A 503 25.47 47.68 -28.43
N ARG A 504 24.55 47.16 -27.60
CA ARG A 504 23.35 46.38 -27.99
C ARG A 504 22.21 47.19 -28.65
N ILE A 505 22.51 48.17 -29.50
CA ILE A 505 21.50 48.88 -30.29
C ILE A 505 21.89 48.82 -31.77
N LEU A 506 20.92 48.43 -32.61
CA LEU A 506 21.04 48.35 -34.06
C LEU A 506 21.36 49.75 -34.62
N THR A 507 22.55 49.92 -35.20
CA THR A 507 22.98 51.18 -35.84
C THR A 507 22.67 51.15 -37.32
N LEU A 508 21.87 52.12 -37.78
CA LEU A 508 21.58 52.36 -39.19
C LEU A 508 22.78 53.08 -39.83
N GLY A 509 23.23 52.62 -41.01
CA GLY A 509 24.35 53.23 -41.74
C GLY A 509 24.06 54.67 -42.18
N ASP A 510 25.12 55.48 -42.26
CA ASP A 510 25.08 56.95 -42.32
C ASP A 510 24.78 57.54 -43.71
N LYS A 511 23.73 57.07 -44.40
CA LYS A 511 23.33 57.61 -45.72
C LYS A 511 21.90 58.14 -45.72
N GLY A 512 21.77 59.46 -45.97
CA GLY A 512 20.52 60.20 -45.97
C GLY A 512 19.44 59.66 -46.91
N ASN A 513 18.40 59.07 -46.33
CA ASN A 513 16.99 59.47 -46.37
C ASN A 513 16.20 58.55 -45.42
N ASP A 514 15.32 59.14 -44.60
CA ASP A 514 14.36 58.54 -43.64
C ASP A 514 14.78 57.25 -42.90
N ALA A 515 15.64 57.41 -41.89
CA ALA A 515 15.98 56.36 -40.91
C ALA A 515 14.77 55.78 -40.12
N ARG A 516 13.56 56.32 -40.30
CA ARG A 516 12.31 55.88 -39.65
C ARG A 516 11.74 54.62 -40.28
N ASP A 517 11.77 54.50 -41.60
CA ASP A 517 11.16 53.37 -42.32
C ASP A 517 11.98 52.08 -42.14
N ALA A 518 13.30 52.20 -42.10
CA ALA A 518 14.18 51.06 -41.81
C ALA A 518 13.97 50.48 -40.40
N ARG A 519 13.64 51.31 -39.40
CA ARG A 519 13.26 50.83 -38.04
C ARG A 519 11.94 50.10 -38.05
N LEU A 520 10.98 50.56 -38.87
CA LEU A 520 9.69 49.91 -39.02
C LEU A 520 9.84 48.54 -39.70
N GLY A 521 10.59 48.45 -40.79
CA GLY A 521 10.87 47.17 -41.46
C GLY A 521 11.55 46.16 -40.53
N LEU A 522 12.50 46.63 -39.72
CA LEU A 522 13.17 45.81 -38.72
C LEU A 522 12.23 45.37 -37.59
N LEU A 523 11.31 46.24 -37.13
CA LEU A 523 10.28 45.89 -36.14
C LEU A 523 9.36 44.80 -36.66
N ILE A 524 8.89 44.91 -37.91
CA ILE A 524 8.01 43.92 -38.55
C ILE A 524 8.71 42.56 -38.64
N TYR A 525 9.96 42.53 -39.12
CA TYR A 525 10.75 41.30 -39.17
C TYR A 525 11.01 40.72 -37.78
N THR A 526 11.37 41.56 -36.80
CA THR A 526 11.69 41.11 -35.43
C THR A 526 10.49 40.46 -34.77
N PHE A 527 9.29 41.01 -34.93
CA PHE A 527 8.07 40.40 -34.39
C PHE A 527 7.77 39.05 -35.03
N HIS A 528 7.87 38.95 -36.35
CA HIS A 528 7.74 37.67 -37.05
C HIS A 528 8.79 36.65 -36.56
N ASP A 529 10.07 37.04 -36.46
CA ASP A 529 11.17 36.16 -36.02
C ASP A 529 10.99 35.72 -34.55
N ILE A 530 10.50 36.59 -33.66
CA ILE A 530 10.19 36.24 -32.26
C ILE A 530 9.14 35.13 -32.18
N ILE A 531 8.11 35.17 -33.04
CA ILE A 531 7.00 34.22 -32.94
C ILE A 531 7.28 32.93 -33.72
N VAL A 532 7.90 33.02 -34.90
CA VAL A 532 8.07 31.88 -35.82
C VAL A 532 9.44 31.21 -35.68
N ASN A 533 10.45 31.94 -35.20
CA ASN A 533 11.80 31.42 -35.00
C ASN A 533 12.29 31.61 -33.54
N PRO A 534 11.57 31.06 -32.55
CA PRO A 534 12.03 31.14 -31.16
C PRO A 534 13.38 30.43 -30.97
N THR A 535 13.80 29.54 -31.89
CA THR A 535 15.06 28.79 -31.84
C THR A 535 16.35 29.61 -31.82
N LYS A 536 16.35 30.86 -32.30
CA LYS A 536 17.49 31.77 -32.08
C LYS A 536 17.60 32.26 -30.63
N HIS A 537 16.54 32.12 -29.83
CA HIS A 537 16.44 32.64 -28.47
C HIS A 537 16.13 31.55 -27.40
N GLU A 538 15.57 30.39 -27.77
CA GLU A 538 15.36 29.19 -26.94
C GLU A 538 15.58 27.89 -27.73
N LYS A 539 16.35 26.93 -27.20
CA LYS A 539 16.83 25.74 -27.94
C LYS A 539 15.77 24.69 -28.38
N LYS A 540 14.46 24.91 -28.18
CA LYS A 540 13.45 23.83 -28.21
C LYS A 540 12.17 24.05 -29.04
N GLY A 541 12.12 25.03 -29.94
CA GLY A 541 10.94 25.26 -30.81
C GLY A 541 9.70 25.77 -30.04
N PHE A 542 8.49 25.36 -30.43
CA PHE A 542 7.22 25.78 -29.79
C PHE A 542 6.89 25.04 -28.47
N GLU A 543 7.86 24.43 -27.78
CA GLU A 543 7.62 23.78 -26.47
C GLU A 543 6.94 24.73 -25.46
N TRP A 544 7.31 26.01 -25.46
CA TRP A 544 6.71 27.03 -24.60
C TRP A 544 5.19 27.15 -24.81
N PHE A 545 4.73 27.08 -26.06
CA PHE A 545 3.30 27.18 -26.40
C PHE A 545 2.59 25.84 -26.26
N ASN A 546 3.27 24.74 -26.61
CA ASN A 546 2.72 23.39 -26.53
C ASN A 546 2.50 22.92 -25.08
N SER A 547 3.29 23.44 -24.13
CA SER A 547 3.17 23.17 -22.70
C SER A 547 2.10 24.02 -22.00
N CYS A 548 1.58 25.08 -22.63
CA CYS A 548 0.48 25.89 -22.10
C CYS A 548 -0.83 25.08 -22.00
N SER A 549 -1.66 25.45 -21.03
CA SER A 549 -3.05 25.03 -20.97
C SER A 549 -3.84 25.55 -22.19
N GLU A 550 -4.96 24.89 -22.52
CA GLU A 550 -5.84 25.35 -23.61
C GLU A 550 -6.37 26.77 -23.38
N GLU A 551 -6.47 27.20 -22.12
CA GLU A 551 -6.91 28.55 -21.75
C GLU A 551 -5.83 29.59 -22.11
N GLU A 552 -4.58 29.32 -21.77
CA GLU A 552 -3.44 30.19 -22.06
C GLU A 552 -3.15 30.29 -23.56
N LYS A 553 -3.27 29.18 -24.30
CA LYS A 553 -3.12 29.18 -25.76
C LYS A 553 -4.10 30.14 -26.44
N LEU A 554 -5.35 30.18 -25.96
CA LEU A 554 -6.37 31.09 -26.52
C LEU A 554 -6.03 32.56 -26.25
N ASP A 555 -5.49 32.89 -25.07
CA ASP A 555 -5.08 34.25 -24.74
C ASP A 555 -3.87 34.70 -25.57
N VAL A 556 -2.84 33.84 -25.68
CA VAL A 556 -1.63 34.10 -26.48
C VAL A 556 -2.00 34.33 -27.95
N MET A 557 -2.84 33.48 -28.52
CA MET A 557 -3.30 33.66 -29.91
C MET A 557 -4.13 34.93 -30.09
N ASN A 558 -4.90 35.33 -29.08
CA ASN A 558 -5.67 36.57 -29.12
C ASN A 558 -4.76 37.81 -29.15
N GLU A 559 -3.67 37.80 -28.38
CA GLU A 559 -2.66 38.86 -28.38
C GLU A 559 -1.89 38.92 -29.71
N ILE A 560 -1.51 37.75 -30.24
CA ILE A 560 -0.86 37.61 -31.54
C ILE A 560 -1.71 38.25 -32.64
N TYR A 561 -2.99 37.90 -32.73
CA TYR A 561 -3.87 38.44 -33.76
C TYR A 561 -4.13 39.94 -33.58
N SER A 562 -4.27 40.41 -32.35
CA SER A 562 -4.39 41.85 -32.07
C SER A 562 -3.16 42.61 -32.57
N THR A 563 -1.98 42.05 -32.37
CA THR A 563 -0.72 42.65 -32.81
C THR A 563 -0.56 42.59 -34.33
N LEU A 564 -0.98 41.50 -34.97
CA LEU A 564 -1.02 41.40 -36.43
C LEU A 564 -1.91 42.49 -37.06
N GLY A 565 -3.07 42.76 -36.45
CA GLY A 565 -3.93 43.89 -36.85
C GLY A 565 -3.26 45.26 -36.68
N LEU A 566 -2.37 45.43 -35.70
CA LEU A 566 -1.55 46.63 -35.57
C LEU A 566 -0.49 46.71 -36.67
N MET A 567 0.22 45.60 -36.93
CA MET A 567 1.23 45.53 -38.00
C MET A 567 0.65 45.90 -39.34
N HIS A 568 -0.57 45.44 -39.62
CA HIS A 568 -1.29 45.78 -40.82
C HIS A 568 -1.40 47.27 -41.05
N ARG A 569 -1.90 47.97 -40.03
CA ARG A 569 -2.13 49.41 -40.06
C ARG A 569 -0.81 50.15 -40.21
N LEU A 570 0.26 49.66 -39.59
CA LEU A 570 1.59 50.25 -39.73
C LEU A 570 2.14 50.08 -41.15
N ILE A 571 2.05 48.87 -41.72
CA ILE A 571 2.48 48.60 -43.09
C ILE A 571 1.67 49.47 -44.05
N LYS A 572 0.34 49.40 -44.02
CA LYS A 572 -0.54 50.13 -44.95
C LYS A 572 -0.34 51.65 -44.92
N ASN A 573 -0.11 52.24 -43.75
CA ASN A 573 0.06 53.69 -43.59
C ASN A 573 1.52 54.16 -43.70
N SER A 574 2.48 53.25 -43.88
CA SER A 574 3.88 53.61 -44.06
C SER A 574 4.19 53.98 -45.51
N LYS A 575 5.11 54.92 -45.71
CA LYS A 575 5.54 55.37 -47.05
C LYS A 575 6.25 54.24 -47.80
N GLU A 576 6.13 54.22 -49.12
CA GLU A 576 6.89 53.29 -49.97
C GLU A 576 8.36 53.72 -50.04
N PHE A 577 9.28 52.77 -49.80
CA PHE A 577 10.70 52.99 -50.00
C PHE A 577 11.03 52.94 -51.50
N LYS A 578 11.30 54.10 -52.10
CA LYS A 578 11.78 54.17 -53.49
C LYS A 578 13.29 53.97 -53.52
N SER A 579 13.73 52.79 -53.90
CA SER A 579 15.14 52.49 -54.20
C SER A 579 15.66 53.43 -55.30
N LYS A 580 16.84 54.02 -55.10
CA LYS A 580 17.49 54.96 -56.05
C LYS A 580 17.83 54.37 -57.44
N LYS A 581 17.37 53.16 -57.78
CA LYS A 581 17.53 52.60 -59.13
C LYS A 581 16.55 53.17 -60.17
N ASP A 582 15.48 53.87 -59.77
CA ASP A 582 14.49 54.45 -60.70
C ASP A 582 14.70 55.93 -61.06
N HIS A 583 15.86 56.51 -60.74
CA HIS A 583 16.21 57.89 -61.13
C HIS A 583 17.25 58.00 -62.25
N LYS A 584 17.32 57.00 -63.13
CA LYS A 584 17.95 57.17 -64.47
C LYS A 584 16.97 56.73 -65.55
N LYS A 585 16.09 57.65 -65.94
CA LYS A 585 15.69 57.83 -67.33
C LYS A 585 16.27 59.16 -67.79
#